data_AF-A0A6N8H9T9-F1
#
_entry.id   AF-A0A6N8H9T9-F1
#
_cell.length_a   1.000
_cell.length_b   1.000
_cell.length_c   1.000
_cell.angle_alpha   90.00
_cell.angle_beta   90.00
_cell.angle_gamma   90.00
#
_symmetry.space_group_name_H-M   'P 1'
#
loop_
_entity.id
_entity.type
_entity.pdbx_description
1 polymer ?
#
loop_
_entity_poly.entity_id
_entity_poly.type
_entity_poly.pdbx_seq_one_letter_code
_entity_poly.pdbx_strand_id
1 'polypeptide(L)'
;MEKCSLCGGKIVNHRCVDCGMPYPEKPHYTLRSETAHTHNVNGEEVLHRVRSAAGKDPVYTCDAEDEQDRIDLEGARPHLHAPARQLNQTRRPAQDKRRGGWLVTLIIFGLALLPMLFNLSERVFYSLADLGGRSSYAETEAPEASIHAEAPAEDMTGVNPYEGLDWGLPTAGGGFGCILEPGYYTIGQQIPEGVYTITPDDGSSLTMTHDDEAHDRWYQTTMLSCPEGGEPELVLTNVQLAAGGTLWVEGSGTLTLESGNAQLDTQAEPQGNPAGESFELCAWGDDIQAYTVGQEIPAGVYDVNWNQGSGFLGWDTQGSYHLTYYGGDGFNGTVVFHSLPLTEGDTLTLECYSNEDCILWLTPVAEIYG
;
A
#
# COMPACT_ATOMS: atom_id res chain seq x y z
N MET A 1 32.91 15.58 31.73
CA MET A 1 32.72 14.15 32.08
C MET A 1 31.28 13.82 31.81
N GLU A 2 31.01 12.94 30.86
CA GLU A 2 29.66 12.51 30.54
C GLU A 2 29.12 11.65 31.69
N LYS A 3 27.88 11.92 32.11
CA LYS A 3 27.17 11.18 33.15
C LYS A 3 26.09 10.34 32.47
N CYS A 4 25.80 9.17 33.03
CA CYS A 4 24.71 8.34 32.55
C CYS A 4 23.38 9.10 32.65
N SER A 5 22.59 9.11 31.58
CA SER A 5 21.28 9.76 31.51
C SER A 5 20.23 9.06 32.37
N LEU A 6 20.42 7.76 32.64
CA LEU A 6 19.47 6.94 33.40
C LEU A 6 19.72 7.01 34.91
N CYS A 7 20.98 6.92 35.37
CA CYS A 7 21.29 6.83 36.80
C CYS A 7 22.23 7.93 37.31
N GLY A 8 22.71 8.83 36.44
CA GLY A 8 23.68 9.87 36.81
C GLY A 8 25.10 9.36 37.10
N GLY A 9 25.32 8.04 36.99
CA GLY A 9 26.57 7.35 37.27
C GLY A 9 27.71 7.72 36.32
N LYS A 10 28.93 7.39 36.74
CA LYS A 10 30.16 7.70 35.97
C LYS A 10 30.30 6.73 34.80
N ILE A 11 30.59 7.27 33.61
CA ILE A 11 30.85 6.49 32.39
C ILE A 11 32.36 6.24 32.28
N VAL A 12 32.76 4.98 32.10
CA VAL A 12 34.15 4.55 31.88
C VAL A 12 34.12 3.50 30.77
N ASN A 13 34.95 3.67 29.73
CA ASN A 13 35.01 2.76 28.56
C ASN A 13 33.64 2.51 27.90
N HIS A 14 32.92 3.58 27.55
CA HIS A 14 31.62 3.48 26.83
C HIS A 14 30.58 2.64 27.58
N ARG A 15 30.69 2.54 28.91
CA ARG A 15 29.73 1.85 29.75
C ARG A 15 29.57 2.55 31.09
N CYS A 16 28.34 2.63 31.59
CA CYS A 16 28.10 3.13 32.94
C CYS A 16 28.54 2.09 33.97
N VAL A 17 29.32 2.52 34.97
CA VAL A 17 29.82 1.64 36.04
C VAL A 17 28.68 1.16 36.95
N ASP A 18 27.63 1.97 37.12
CA ASP A 18 26.56 1.69 38.09
C ASP A 18 25.41 0.86 37.49
N CYS A 19 24.99 1.13 36.25
CA CYS A 19 23.86 0.43 35.61
C CYS A 19 24.24 -0.46 34.42
N GLY A 20 25.52 -0.50 34.04
CA GLY A 20 26.00 -1.37 32.95
C GLY A 20 25.57 -0.97 31.54
N MET A 21 24.86 0.15 31.37
CA MET A 21 24.40 0.61 30.05
C MET A 21 25.56 1.03 29.15
N PRO A 22 25.65 0.49 27.91
CA PRO A 22 26.62 0.94 26.93
C PRO A 22 26.27 2.34 26.40
N TYR A 23 27.29 3.17 26.19
CA TYR A 23 27.18 4.52 25.64
C TYR A 23 27.95 4.55 24.31
N PRO A 24 27.25 4.58 23.16
CA PRO A 24 27.92 4.67 21.88
C PRO A 24 28.72 5.98 21.78
N GLU A 25 29.88 5.94 21.13
CA GLU A 25 30.53 7.17 20.68
C GLU A 25 29.56 7.92 19.77
N LYS A 26 29.33 9.20 20.03
CA LYS A 26 28.40 10.01 19.22
C LYS A 26 28.81 9.90 17.75
N PRO A 27 27.96 9.40 16.85
CA PRO A 27 28.24 9.50 15.42
C PRO A 27 28.15 10.99 15.07
N HIS A 28 29.27 11.56 14.62
CA HIS A 28 29.25 12.83 13.91
C HIS A 28 28.68 12.57 12.51
N TYR A 29 27.35 12.53 12.39
CA TYR A 29 26.72 12.56 11.09
C TYR A 29 26.74 14.01 10.57
N THR A 30 27.41 14.25 9.46
CA THR A 30 27.21 15.47 8.67
C THR A 30 26.13 15.16 7.64
N LEU A 31 24.91 15.67 7.87
CA LEU A 31 23.85 15.61 6.87
C LEU A 31 24.31 16.44 5.65
N ARG A 32 24.37 15.83 4.47
CA ARG A 32 24.47 16.61 3.21
C ARG A 32 23.26 17.53 3.16
N SER A 33 23.49 18.84 2.93
CA SER A 33 22.53 19.97 2.87
C SER A 33 22.22 20.75 4.15
N GLU A 34 23.04 20.62 5.21
CA GLU A 34 22.97 21.49 6.38
C GLU A 34 23.99 22.64 6.26
N THR A 35 23.51 23.90 6.20
CA THR A 35 24.36 25.11 6.29
C THR A 35 24.22 25.69 7.70
N ALA A 36 25.35 25.86 8.38
CA ALA A 36 25.41 26.48 9.71
C ALA A 36 25.92 27.92 9.61
N HIS A 37 25.28 28.84 10.32
CA HIS A 37 25.78 30.21 10.50
C HIS A 37 25.53 30.67 11.95
N THR A 38 26.35 31.60 12.44
CA THR A 38 26.24 32.14 13.80
C THR A 38 25.47 33.44 13.85
N HIS A 39 24.66 33.61 14.90
CA HIS A 39 23.96 34.87 15.23
C HIS A 39 24.46 35.40 16.56
N ASN A 40 24.70 36.70 16.66
CA ASN A 40 24.98 37.33 17.94
C ASN A 40 23.67 37.85 18.54
N VAL A 41 23.22 37.23 19.64
CA VAL A 41 22.02 37.66 20.37
C VAL A 41 22.45 38.03 21.77
N ASN A 42 22.25 39.29 22.17
CA ASN A 42 22.60 39.81 23.50
C ASN A 42 24.07 39.58 23.91
N GLY A 43 25.00 39.63 22.95
CA GLY A 43 26.43 39.50 23.20
C GLY A 43 26.94 38.05 23.33
N GLU A 44 26.09 37.07 23.04
CA GLU A 44 26.47 35.65 22.98
C GLU A 44 26.27 35.11 21.56
N GLU A 45 27.27 34.39 21.05
CA GLU A 45 27.28 33.85 19.70
C GLU A 45 26.57 32.48 19.68
N VAL A 46 25.41 32.44 19.04
CA VAL A 46 24.54 31.27 18.98
C VAL A 46 24.64 30.62 17.60
N LEU A 47 25.00 29.34 17.55
CA LEU A 47 25.07 28.57 16.31
C LEU A 47 23.67 28.16 15.85
N HIS A 48 23.28 28.57 14.64
CA HIS A 48 22.01 28.21 14.04
C HIS A 48 22.23 27.29 12.82
N ARG A 49 21.48 26.18 12.75
CA ARG A 49 21.53 25.22 11.65
C ARG A 49 20.18 25.16 10.95
N VAL A 50 20.17 25.29 9.62
CA VAL A 50 18.94 25.30 8.82
C VAL A 50 19.05 24.27 7.69
N ARG A 51 17.96 23.54 7.44
CA ARG A 51 17.83 22.64 6.29
C ARG A 51 17.42 23.43 5.05
N SER A 52 18.15 23.28 3.96
CA SER A 52 17.76 23.88 2.68
C SER A 52 16.77 22.94 1.98
N ALA A 53 15.52 23.37 1.79
CA ALA A 53 14.55 22.64 0.97
C ALA A 53 14.92 22.77 -0.52
N ALA A 54 14.91 21.66 -1.26
CA ALA A 54 15.26 21.65 -2.68
C ALA A 54 14.30 22.54 -3.49
N GLY A 55 14.85 23.48 -4.27
CA GLY A 55 14.10 24.26 -5.26
C GLY A 55 13.65 25.68 -4.84
N LYS A 56 14.12 26.23 -3.71
CA LYS A 56 13.90 27.65 -3.37
C LYS A 56 15.22 28.35 -3.08
N ASP A 57 15.48 29.44 -3.80
CA ASP A 57 16.61 30.31 -3.51
C ASP A 57 16.41 30.98 -2.13
N PRO A 58 17.44 30.99 -1.27
CA PRO A 58 17.34 31.62 0.04
C PRO A 58 17.28 33.15 -0.14
N VAL A 59 16.14 33.73 0.23
CA VAL A 59 15.98 35.17 0.36
C VAL A 59 16.72 35.61 1.63
N TYR A 60 17.96 36.07 1.47
CA TYR A 60 18.64 36.83 2.52
C TYR A 60 18.27 38.30 2.37
N THR A 61 17.55 38.84 3.36
CA THR A 61 17.42 40.29 3.54
C THR A 61 17.77 40.64 4.97
N CYS A 62 19.00 41.07 5.18
CA CYS A 62 19.33 41.99 6.25
C CYS A 62 20.60 42.74 5.82
N ASP A 63 20.42 43.73 4.95
CA ASP A 63 21.40 44.80 4.79
C ASP A 63 21.40 45.59 6.10
N ALA A 64 22.54 45.56 6.78
CA ALA A 64 22.79 46.30 8.01
C ALA A 64 23.43 47.66 7.67
N GLU A 65 22.82 48.46 6.80
CA GLU A 65 23.20 49.85 6.57
C GLU A 65 21.95 50.64 6.17
N ASP A 66 21.25 51.21 7.16
CA ASP A 66 20.52 52.49 7.03
C ASP A 66 19.92 52.85 8.40
N GLU A 67 20.80 53.15 9.34
CA GLU A 67 20.47 53.82 10.60
C GLU A 67 21.03 55.24 10.57
N GLN A 68 20.44 56.09 9.71
CA GLN A 68 20.52 57.54 9.84
C GLN A 68 19.44 58.25 9.00
N ASP A 69 18.85 59.28 9.60
CA ASP A 69 17.92 60.27 9.05
C ASP A 69 16.45 59.88 8.83
N ARG A 70 15.70 59.97 9.94
CA ARG A 70 14.24 60.09 9.97
C ARG A 70 13.79 61.35 10.70
N ILE A 71 13.74 62.49 10.00
CA ILE A 71 12.97 63.73 10.30
C ILE A 71 13.04 64.59 9.01
N ASP A 72 12.01 65.20 8.40
CA ASP A 72 10.74 65.76 8.84
C ASP A 72 9.68 65.76 7.71
N LEU A 73 8.39 65.75 8.11
CA LEU A 73 7.23 66.08 7.28
C LEU A 73 7.13 67.61 7.11
N GLU A 74 6.89 68.12 5.89
CA GLU A 74 5.89 69.18 5.61
C GLU A 74 5.80 69.58 4.13
N GLY A 75 4.57 69.76 3.62
CA GLY A 75 4.25 70.91 2.77
C GLY A 75 4.01 70.73 1.26
N ALA A 76 2.73 70.93 0.88
CA ALA A 76 2.24 71.63 -0.33
C ALA A 76 2.20 70.92 -1.72
N ARG A 77 0.96 70.65 -2.16
CA ARG A 77 0.48 70.56 -3.56
C ARG A 77 0.39 71.98 -4.19
N PRO A 78 -0.08 72.15 -5.46
CA PRO A 78 0.04 71.37 -6.71
C PRO A 78 0.55 72.29 -7.86
N HIS A 79 0.57 71.89 -9.14
CA HIS A 79 -0.02 72.67 -10.26
C HIS A 79 0.06 71.92 -11.61
N LEU A 80 -0.98 72.16 -12.42
CA LEU A 80 -1.32 71.59 -13.73
C LEU A 80 -0.29 71.92 -14.82
N HIS A 81 -0.21 71.09 -15.87
CA HIS A 81 -0.73 71.41 -17.23
C HIS A 81 -0.24 70.39 -18.28
N ALA A 82 -1.19 69.73 -18.96
CA ALA A 82 -1.02 69.24 -20.32
C ALA A 82 -1.25 70.42 -21.30
N PRO A 83 -0.73 70.39 -22.55
CA PRO A 83 -1.50 69.75 -23.62
C PRO A 83 -0.69 69.08 -24.76
N ALA A 84 -1.47 68.46 -25.65
CA ALA A 84 -1.16 67.57 -26.77
C ALA A 84 -0.49 68.20 -28.01
N ARG A 85 0.15 67.38 -28.86
CA ARG A 85 -0.32 67.07 -30.26
C ARG A 85 0.60 66.09 -31.01
N GLN A 86 -0.02 65.13 -31.70
CA GLN A 86 0.56 64.26 -32.72
C GLN A 86 0.90 65.01 -34.02
N LEU A 87 1.92 64.55 -34.76
CA LEU A 87 1.82 64.34 -36.21
C LEU A 87 2.98 63.47 -36.76
N ASN A 88 2.56 62.35 -37.34
CA ASN A 88 3.17 61.40 -38.28
C ASN A 88 4.50 61.76 -38.95
N GLN A 89 5.39 60.75 -39.09
CA GLN A 89 5.89 60.33 -40.40
C GLN A 89 6.52 58.92 -40.39
N THR A 90 6.11 58.13 -41.39
CA THR A 90 6.43 56.73 -41.64
C THR A 90 7.67 56.52 -42.53
N ARG A 91 8.30 55.35 -42.34
CA ARG A 91 9.15 54.52 -43.25
C ARG A 91 10.68 54.80 -43.34
N ARG A 92 11.47 53.81 -42.92
CA ARG A 92 12.00 52.70 -43.76
C ARG A 92 12.61 51.56 -42.89
N PRO A 93 12.68 50.31 -43.39
CA PRO A 93 12.99 49.13 -42.58
C PRO A 93 14.49 48.80 -42.58
N ALA A 94 15.01 48.33 -41.45
CA ALA A 94 16.31 47.67 -41.36
C ALA A 94 16.11 46.16 -41.17
N GLN A 95 16.85 45.38 -41.95
CA GLN A 95 16.82 43.93 -42.05
C GLN A 95 16.94 43.26 -40.68
N ASP A 96 15.99 42.39 -40.34
CA ASP A 96 16.18 41.46 -39.22
C ASP A 96 16.67 40.10 -39.73
N LYS A 97 17.76 39.66 -39.11
CA LYS A 97 18.59 38.54 -39.53
C LYS A 97 18.08 37.30 -38.81
N ARG A 98 17.38 36.44 -39.55
CA ARG A 98 16.94 35.08 -39.16
C ARG A 98 17.97 34.38 -38.25
N ARG A 99 17.69 34.33 -36.95
CA ARG A 99 18.38 33.48 -35.95
C ARG A 99 17.41 32.91 -34.90
N GLY A 100 16.17 32.60 -35.30
CA GLY A 100 15.14 32.06 -34.39
C GLY A 100 14.76 30.59 -34.62
N GLY A 101 15.28 29.93 -35.66
CA GLY A 101 14.81 28.58 -36.05
C GLY A 101 15.34 27.44 -35.19
N TRP A 102 16.54 27.58 -34.62
CA TRP A 102 17.22 26.47 -33.92
C TRP A 102 16.69 26.25 -32.49
N LEU A 103 16.31 27.32 -31.80
CA LEU A 103 15.70 27.23 -30.47
C LEU A 103 14.34 26.53 -30.50
N VAL A 104 13.53 26.80 -31.53
CA VAL A 104 12.22 26.15 -31.69
C VAL A 104 12.37 24.67 -32.04
N THR A 105 13.38 24.29 -32.84
CA THR A 105 13.64 22.88 -33.13
C THR A 105 14.16 22.11 -31.91
N LEU A 106 14.98 22.73 -31.06
CA LEU A 106 15.43 22.13 -29.79
C LEU A 106 14.29 21.93 -28.79
N ILE A 107 13.35 22.88 -28.72
CA ILE A 107 12.16 22.76 -27.85
C ILE A 107 11.26 21.61 -28.32
N ILE A 108 11.03 21.50 -29.63
CA ILE A 108 10.19 20.42 -30.20
C ILE A 108 10.86 19.05 -30.01
N PHE A 109 12.17 18.93 -30.24
CA PHE A 109 12.90 17.68 -29.99
C PHE A 109 12.97 17.32 -28.50
N GLY A 110 13.11 18.32 -27.61
CA GLY A 110 13.09 18.10 -26.17
C GLY A 110 11.73 17.60 -25.67
N LEU A 111 10.63 18.21 -26.14
CA LEU A 111 9.27 17.77 -25.81
C LEU A 111 8.92 16.39 -26.39
N ALA A 112 9.45 16.05 -27.57
CA ALA A 112 9.25 14.73 -28.18
C ALA A 112 10.09 13.62 -27.53
N LEU A 113 11.25 13.95 -26.96
CA LEU A 113 12.13 12.98 -26.27
C LEU A 113 11.77 12.79 -24.79
N LEU A 114 11.09 13.75 -24.16
CA LEU A 114 10.59 13.66 -22.79
C LEU A 114 9.73 12.41 -22.50
N PRO A 115 8.73 12.03 -23.33
CA PRO A 115 7.95 10.80 -23.09
C PRO A 115 8.78 9.51 -23.29
N MET A 116 9.81 9.54 -24.15
CA MET A 116 10.71 8.40 -24.36
C MET A 116 11.69 8.22 -23.19
N LEU A 117 12.09 9.31 -22.53
CA LEU A 117 12.91 9.30 -21.32
C LEU A 117 12.10 8.91 -20.07
N PHE A 118 10.82 9.29 -19.98
CA PHE A 118 9.91 8.88 -18.91
C PHE A 118 9.62 7.37 -18.94
N ASN A 119 9.40 6.82 -20.14
CA ASN A 119 9.24 5.36 -20.34
C ASN A 119 10.51 4.57 -20.02
N LEU A 120 11.71 5.17 -20.11
CA LEU A 120 12.97 4.51 -19.76
C LEU A 120 13.22 4.49 -18.26
N SER A 121 12.79 5.52 -17.50
CA SER A 121 12.89 5.52 -16.04
C SER A 121 11.98 4.47 -15.41
N GLU A 122 10.75 4.30 -15.91
CA GLU A 122 9.85 3.27 -15.38
C GLU A 122 10.42 1.86 -15.54
N ARG A 123 11.01 1.52 -16.69
CA ARG A 123 11.66 0.21 -16.88
C ARG A 123 12.85 -0.04 -15.96
N VAL A 124 13.55 1.02 -15.54
CA VAL A 124 14.66 0.91 -14.58
C VAL A 124 14.14 0.82 -13.14
N PHE A 125 13.03 1.49 -12.81
CA PHE A 125 12.40 1.40 -11.48
C PHE A 125 11.66 0.05 -11.29
N TYR A 126 10.97 -0.48 -12.31
CA TYR A 126 10.38 -1.82 -12.26
C TYR A 126 11.46 -2.91 -12.15
N SER A 127 12.60 -2.76 -12.83
CA SER A 127 13.74 -3.67 -12.69
C SER A 127 14.47 -3.56 -11.33
N LEU A 128 14.31 -2.45 -10.60
CA LEU A 128 14.85 -2.29 -9.24
C LEU A 128 13.86 -2.74 -8.17
N ALA A 129 12.55 -2.64 -8.41
CA ALA A 129 11.51 -3.17 -7.54
C ALA A 129 11.51 -4.70 -7.52
N ASP A 130 11.82 -5.35 -8.65
CA ASP A 130 11.93 -6.82 -8.75
C ASP A 130 13.21 -7.41 -8.11
N LEU A 131 14.10 -6.55 -7.61
CA LEU A 131 15.26 -6.91 -6.77
C LEU A 131 15.07 -6.49 -5.30
N GLY A 132 13.92 -5.89 -4.97
CA GLY A 132 13.67 -5.18 -3.72
C GLY A 132 12.55 -5.75 -2.86
N GLY A 133 12.14 -7.01 -3.10
CA GLY A 133 11.25 -7.77 -2.21
C GLY A 133 11.91 -8.06 -0.85
N ARG A 134 12.14 -7.01 -0.07
CA ARG A 134 12.41 -7.09 1.37
C ARG A 134 11.16 -6.60 2.08
N SER A 135 10.38 -7.57 2.52
CA SER A 135 9.32 -7.40 3.50
C SER A 135 9.80 -6.55 4.68
N SER A 136 8.97 -5.61 5.12
CA SER A 136 9.26 -4.70 6.21
C SER A 136 9.07 -5.39 7.56
N TYR A 137 10.04 -6.20 7.97
CA TYR A 137 10.33 -6.42 9.38
C TYR A 137 11.54 -5.55 9.70
N ALA A 138 11.42 -4.69 10.70
CA ALA A 138 12.55 -3.91 11.19
C ALA A 138 13.58 -4.85 11.85
N GLU A 139 14.58 -5.30 11.09
CA GLU A 139 15.78 -5.95 11.63
C GLU A 139 16.56 -4.92 12.45
N THR A 140 16.45 -5.04 13.77
CA THR A 140 17.51 -4.55 14.67
C THR A 140 18.76 -5.39 14.43
N GLU A 141 19.82 -4.76 13.89
CA GLU A 141 21.11 -5.38 13.60
C GLU A 141 21.69 -6.09 14.85
N ALA A 142 21.63 -7.43 14.84
CA ALA A 142 22.44 -8.28 15.71
C ALA A 142 23.78 -8.56 15.00
N PRO A 143 24.91 -8.65 15.74
CA PRO A 143 26.23 -8.73 15.14
C PRO A 143 26.42 -10.05 14.40
N GLU A 144 26.94 -9.94 13.18
CA GLU A 144 27.21 -11.02 12.22
C GLU A 144 27.85 -12.25 12.87
N ALA A 145 27.03 -13.27 13.15
CA ALA A 145 27.50 -14.63 13.33
C ALA A 145 27.47 -15.29 11.94
N SER A 146 28.64 -15.72 11.47
CA SER A 146 28.86 -16.40 10.20
C SER A 146 27.82 -17.50 9.97
N ILE A 147 26.89 -17.27 9.04
CA ILE A 147 25.86 -18.22 8.65
C ILE A 147 26.54 -19.34 7.85
N HIS A 148 26.48 -20.55 8.38
CA HIS A 148 26.86 -21.77 7.67
C HIS A 148 25.96 -21.95 6.45
N ALA A 149 26.56 -22.44 5.36
CA ALA A 149 25.98 -22.77 4.06
C ALA A 149 24.44 -22.93 4.05
N GLU A 150 23.78 -22.09 3.25
CA GLU A 150 22.37 -22.25 2.87
C GLU A 150 22.15 -23.69 2.41
N ALA A 151 21.28 -24.41 3.13
CA ALA A 151 20.68 -25.62 2.61
C ALA A 151 19.98 -25.25 1.28
N PRO A 152 20.03 -26.12 0.24
CA PRO A 152 19.30 -25.85 -0.98
C PRO A 152 17.82 -25.63 -0.64
N ALA A 153 17.21 -24.58 -1.18
CA ALA A 153 15.77 -24.38 -1.07
C ALA A 153 15.08 -25.63 -1.65
N GLU A 154 14.46 -26.42 -0.79
CA GLU A 154 13.67 -27.57 -1.21
C GLU A 154 12.43 -27.02 -1.94
N ASP A 155 12.15 -27.59 -3.11
CA ASP A 155 10.93 -27.30 -3.87
C ASP A 155 9.74 -27.89 -3.11
N MET A 156 9.07 -27.05 -2.33
CA MET A 156 7.91 -27.42 -1.52
C MET A 156 6.59 -27.37 -2.32
N THR A 157 6.64 -27.16 -3.63
CA THR A 157 5.42 -27.16 -4.46
C THR A 157 4.78 -28.55 -4.46
N GLY A 158 3.46 -28.62 -4.27
CA GLY A 158 2.73 -29.88 -4.17
C GLY A 158 2.91 -30.65 -2.85
N VAL A 159 3.57 -30.07 -1.85
CA VAL A 159 3.61 -30.63 -0.49
C VAL A 159 2.39 -30.11 0.29
N ASN A 160 1.71 -30.99 1.01
CA ASN A 160 0.60 -30.59 1.89
C ASN A 160 1.14 -29.93 3.17
N PRO A 161 0.94 -28.61 3.38
CA PRO A 161 1.47 -27.91 4.56
C PRO A 161 0.78 -28.31 5.87
N TYR A 162 -0.37 -29.00 5.80
CA TYR A 162 -1.15 -29.43 6.95
C TYR A 162 -0.78 -30.84 7.44
N GLU A 163 0.18 -31.50 6.78
CA GLU A 163 0.62 -32.82 7.18
C GLU A 163 1.26 -32.80 8.58
N GLY A 164 0.76 -33.63 9.49
CA GLY A 164 1.27 -33.73 10.86
C GLY A 164 0.85 -32.62 11.82
N LEU A 165 0.02 -31.67 11.36
CA LEU A 165 -0.58 -30.64 12.22
C LEU A 165 -1.67 -31.25 13.10
N ASP A 166 -1.72 -30.88 14.38
CA ASP A 166 -2.80 -31.27 15.32
C ASP A 166 -2.99 -30.15 16.37
N TRP A 167 -4.10 -29.42 16.27
CA TRP A 167 -4.52 -28.39 17.22
C TRP A 167 -5.51 -28.92 18.25
N GLY A 168 -5.84 -30.21 18.21
CA GLY A 168 -6.76 -30.83 19.14
C GLY A 168 -8.22 -30.44 18.93
N LEU A 169 -8.63 -30.18 17.68
CA LEU A 169 -10.04 -29.96 17.35
C LEU A 169 -10.90 -31.18 17.71
N PRO A 170 -12.21 -31.00 17.98
CA PRO A 170 -13.10 -32.11 18.31
C PRO A 170 -13.09 -33.21 17.25
N THR A 171 -12.92 -34.46 17.69
CA THR A 171 -12.90 -35.63 16.78
C THR A 171 -14.29 -36.20 16.47
N ALA A 172 -15.28 -35.85 17.29
CA ALA A 172 -16.68 -36.16 17.06
C ALA A 172 -17.37 -34.98 16.38
N GLY A 173 -18.27 -35.26 15.43
CA GLY A 173 -19.03 -34.22 14.73
C GLY A 173 -19.91 -34.85 13.64
N GLY A 174 -20.46 -34.00 12.78
CA GLY A 174 -21.25 -34.40 11.62
C GLY A 174 -20.44 -34.41 10.33
N GLY A 175 -21.02 -35.02 9.28
CA GLY A 175 -20.53 -34.86 7.93
C GLY A 175 -20.94 -33.49 7.37
N PHE A 176 -20.01 -32.79 6.73
CA PHE A 176 -20.28 -31.53 6.04
C PHE A 176 -19.53 -31.52 4.71
N GLY A 177 -20.16 -30.95 3.68
CA GLY A 177 -19.50 -30.69 2.41
C GLY A 177 -20.08 -29.48 1.73
N CYS A 178 -19.22 -28.69 1.10
CA CYS A 178 -19.62 -27.52 0.32
C CYS A 178 -18.64 -27.28 -0.83
N ILE A 179 -19.06 -26.44 -1.77
CA ILE A 179 -18.22 -25.91 -2.84
C ILE A 179 -17.95 -24.46 -2.51
N LEU A 180 -16.68 -24.06 -2.53
CA LEU A 180 -16.24 -22.67 -2.38
C LEU A 180 -15.87 -22.09 -3.74
N GLU A 181 -16.51 -20.99 -4.07
CA GLU A 181 -16.11 -20.07 -5.13
C GLU A 181 -15.09 -19.06 -4.56
N PRO A 182 -14.47 -18.20 -5.39
CA PRO A 182 -13.66 -17.11 -4.87
C PRO A 182 -14.45 -16.24 -3.89
N GLY A 183 -13.87 -15.94 -2.73
CA GLY A 183 -14.58 -15.24 -1.67
C GLY A 183 -13.83 -15.22 -0.34
N TYR A 184 -14.48 -14.61 0.64
CA TYR A 184 -14.02 -14.52 2.03
C TYR A 184 -14.98 -15.30 2.93
N TYR A 185 -14.45 -16.31 3.62
CA TYR A 185 -15.24 -17.25 4.42
C TYR A 185 -14.75 -17.29 5.86
N THR A 186 -15.66 -17.12 6.81
CA THR A 186 -15.35 -17.20 8.24
C THR A 186 -15.72 -18.57 8.78
N ILE A 187 -14.79 -19.20 9.49
CA ILE A 187 -14.98 -20.51 10.11
C ILE A 187 -15.85 -20.34 11.35
N GLY A 188 -16.78 -21.27 11.59
CA GLY A 188 -17.88 -21.16 12.54
C GLY A 188 -19.10 -20.40 12.00
N GLN A 189 -18.97 -19.74 10.85
CA GLN A 189 -20.07 -19.04 10.16
C GLN A 189 -20.47 -19.80 8.91
N GLN A 190 -19.88 -19.50 7.75
CA GLN A 190 -20.21 -20.17 6.48
C GLN A 190 -19.70 -21.62 6.47
N ILE A 191 -18.56 -21.86 7.12
CA ILE A 191 -17.90 -23.16 7.19
C ILE A 191 -17.84 -23.57 8.66
N PRO A 192 -18.45 -24.69 9.09
CA PRO A 192 -18.36 -25.14 10.47
C PRO A 192 -16.91 -25.40 10.92
N GLU A 193 -16.66 -25.38 12.23
CA GLU A 193 -15.39 -25.86 12.77
C GLU A 193 -15.22 -27.35 12.50
N GLY A 194 -14.01 -27.80 12.14
CA GLY A 194 -13.74 -29.21 11.90
C GLY A 194 -12.41 -29.48 11.21
N VAL A 195 -12.20 -30.73 10.80
CA VAL A 195 -11.03 -31.12 10.01
C VAL A 195 -11.49 -31.46 8.60
N TYR A 196 -10.84 -30.84 7.62
CA TYR A 196 -11.30 -30.80 6.23
C TYR A 196 -10.28 -31.43 5.28
N THR A 197 -10.83 -32.01 4.22
CA THR A 197 -10.14 -32.28 2.97
C THR A 197 -10.60 -31.24 1.95
N ILE A 198 -9.67 -30.62 1.24
CA ILE A 198 -9.92 -29.55 0.27
C ILE A 198 -9.32 -29.97 -1.06
N THR A 199 -10.16 -30.00 -2.09
CA THR A 199 -9.80 -30.47 -3.44
C THR A 199 -10.17 -29.40 -4.47
N PRO A 200 -9.25 -28.96 -5.35
CA PRO A 200 -9.61 -28.11 -6.47
C PRO A 200 -10.43 -28.89 -7.51
N ASP A 201 -11.51 -28.29 -8.00
CA ASP A 201 -12.38 -28.90 -9.00
C ASP A 201 -11.78 -28.79 -10.41
N ASP A 202 -12.27 -29.61 -11.34
CA ASP A 202 -11.79 -29.65 -12.73
C ASP A 202 -11.75 -28.26 -13.41
N GLY A 203 -10.59 -27.90 -13.97
CA GLY A 203 -10.36 -26.59 -14.59
C GLY A 203 -10.07 -25.45 -13.62
N SER A 204 -9.92 -25.70 -12.31
CA SER A 204 -9.69 -24.66 -11.31
C SER A 204 -8.20 -24.30 -11.17
N SER A 205 -7.95 -23.03 -10.85
CA SER A 205 -6.64 -22.45 -10.54
C SER A 205 -6.86 -21.36 -9.51
N LEU A 206 -6.67 -21.71 -8.24
CA LEU A 206 -7.06 -20.91 -7.09
C LEU A 206 -5.91 -20.75 -6.10
N THR A 207 -5.83 -19.59 -5.47
CA THR A 207 -5.01 -19.35 -4.28
C THR A 207 -5.92 -19.35 -3.06
N MET A 208 -5.61 -20.16 -2.07
CA MET A 208 -6.32 -20.20 -0.79
C MET A 208 -5.38 -19.74 0.32
N THR A 209 -5.76 -18.69 1.03
CA THR A 209 -5.12 -18.23 2.25
C THR A 209 -5.95 -18.64 3.45
N HIS A 210 -5.35 -19.42 4.34
CA HIS A 210 -5.92 -19.79 5.63
C HIS A 210 -5.23 -18.98 6.73
N ASP A 211 -6.02 -18.16 7.40
CA ASP A 211 -5.57 -17.28 8.48
C ASP A 211 -6.36 -17.58 9.76
N ASP A 212 -5.66 -18.03 10.79
CA ASP A 212 -6.18 -18.28 12.13
C ASP A 212 -5.62 -17.27 13.14
N GLU A 213 -5.64 -15.98 12.78
CA GLU A 213 -5.25 -14.87 13.65
C GLU A 213 -6.01 -14.88 14.99
N ALA A 214 -7.29 -15.27 14.98
CA ALA A 214 -8.14 -15.35 16.18
C ALA A 214 -7.52 -16.23 17.28
N HIS A 215 -6.64 -17.16 16.91
CA HIS A 215 -5.94 -18.02 17.84
C HIS A 215 -4.41 -17.88 17.82
N ASP A 216 -3.84 -16.98 17.00
CA ASP A 216 -2.39 -16.80 16.80
C ASP A 216 -1.67 -18.12 16.41
N ARG A 217 -2.28 -18.90 15.50
CA ARG A 217 -1.79 -20.26 15.16
C ARG A 217 -1.23 -20.41 13.76
N TRP A 218 -1.83 -19.76 12.77
CA TRP A 218 -1.64 -20.15 11.39
C TRP A 218 -1.84 -19.00 10.41
N TYR A 219 -0.93 -18.92 9.45
CA TYR A 219 -1.09 -18.11 8.26
C TYR A 219 -0.42 -18.85 7.11
N GLN A 220 -1.21 -19.37 6.17
CA GLN A 220 -0.69 -20.15 5.06
C GLN A 220 -1.46 -19.85 3.78
N THR A 221 -0.72 -19.39 2.78
CA THR A 221 -1.22 -19.27 1.40
C THR A 221 -0.79 -20.48 0.60
N THR A 222 -1.72 -21.11 -0.11
CA THR A 222 -1.49 -22.33 -0.90
C THR A 222 -2.14 -22.20 -2.27
N MET A 223 -1.39 -22.50 -3.32
CA MET A 223 -1.92 -22.60 -4.69
C MET A 223 -2.53 -23.99 -4.90
N LEU A 224 -3.74 -24.04 -5.45
CA LEU A 224 -4.51 -25.25 -5.72
C LEU A 224 -5.02 -25.21 -7.16
N SER A 225 -4.64 -26.21 -7.93
CA SER A 225 -4.91 -26.29 -9.37
C SER A 225 -5.37 -27.69 -9.77
N CYS A 226 -6.31 -27.76 -10.70
CA CYS A 226 -6.69 -28.97 -11.40
C CYS A 226 -6.86 -28.64 -12.89
N PRO A 227 -5.96 -29.10 -13.78
CA PRO A 227 -6.10 -28.92 -15.22
C PRO A 227 -7.40 -29.53 -15.75
N GLU A 228 -8.00 -28.92 -16.78
CA GLU A 228 -9.24 -29.45 -17.41
C GLU A 228 -9.07 -30.89 -17.92
N GLY A 229 -9.96 -31.79 -17.48
CA GLY A 229 -9.91 -33.22 -17.76
C GLY A 229 -8.72 -33.95 -17.11
N GLY A 230 -8.04 -33.29 -16.18
CA GLY A 230 -6.87 -33.78 -15.46
C GLY A 230 -7.19 -34.26 -14.04
N GLU A 231 -6.14 -34.43 -13.25
CA GLU A 231 -6.22 -34.71 -11.82
C GLU A 231 -5.71 -33.50 -11.02
N PRO A 232 -6.19 -33.27 -9.79
CA PRO A 232 -5.68 -32.23 -8.92
C PRO A 232 -4.17 -32.31 -8.71
N GLU A 233 -3.47 -31.18 -8.83
CA GLU A 233 -2.02 -31.11 -8.57
C GLU A 233 -1.70 -31.27 -7.08
N LEU A 234 -2.60 -30.80 -6.21
CA LEU A 234 -2.51 -30.91 -4.77
C LEU A 234 -3.91 -31.05 -4.15
N VAL A 235 -4.06 -32.03 -3.26
CA VAL A 235 -5.23 -32.18 -2.38
C VAL A 235 -4.78 -31.93 -0.95
N LEU A 236 -5.39 -30.94 -0.29
CA LEU A 236 -5.08 -30.66 1.10
C LEU A 236 -5.87 -31.60 1.99
N THR A 237 -5.17 -32.32 2.83
CA THR A 237 -5.78 -33.19 3.85
C THR A 237 -5.38 -32.69 5.22
N ASN A 238 -6.19 -33.02 6.24
CA ASN A 238 -5.94 -32.60 7.62
C ASN A 238 -5.95 -31.08 7.81
N VAL A 239 -6.74 -30.35 7.01
CA VAL A 239 -6.90 -28.90 7.16
C VAL A 239 -7.76 -28.65 8.39
N GLN A 240 -7.15 -28.19 9.47
CA GLN A 240 -7.85 -27.91 10.72
C GLN A 240 -8.42 -26.50 10.67
N LEU A 241 -9.74 -26.39 10.67
CA LEU A 241 -10.47 -25.13 10.58
C LEU A 241 -11.14 -24.87 11.93
N ALA A 242 -10.60 -23.93 12.72
CA ALA A 242 -11.12 -23.54 14.03
C ALA A 242 -12.08 -22.35 13.91
N ALA A 243 -13.16 -22.32 14.69
CA ALA A 243 -14.13 -21.23 14.64
C ALA A 243 -13.48 -19.87 14.96
N GLY A 244 -13.73 -18.85 14.13
CA GLY A 244 -13.10 -17.53 14.20
C GLY A 244 -11.91 -17.33 13.26
N GLY A 245 -11.33 -18.41 12.72
CA GLY A 245 -10.38 -18.32 11.61
C GLY A 245 -11.07 -18.00 10.28
N THR A 246 -10.29 -17.75 9.23
CA THR A 246 -10.78 -17.33 7.92
C THR A 246 -10.11 -18.09 6.78
N LEU A 247 -10.90 -18.34 5.73
CA LEU A 247 -10.42 -18.81 4.44
C LEU A 247 -10.72 -17.75 3.39
N TRP A 248 -9.67 -17.26 2.75
CA TRP A 248 -9.74 -16.33 1.64
C TRP A 248 -9.33 -17.06 0.36
N VAL A 249 -10.23 -17.13 -0.62
CA VAL A 249 -10.06 -17.86 -1.87
C VAL A 249 -10.09 -16.88 -3.04
N GLU A 250 -9.07 -16.94 -3.88
CA GLU A 250 -8.88 -16.08 -5.05
C GLU A 250 -8.55 -16.90 -6.29
N GLY A 251 -8.80 -16.36 -7.48
CA GLY A 251 -8.52 -17.01 -8.76
C GLY A 251 -9.77 -17.45 -9.50
N SER A 252 -9.69 -18.54 -10.25
CA SER A 252 -10.78 -19.03 -11.11
C SER A 252 -11.12 -20.50 -10.85
N GLY A 253 -12.40 -20.84 -10.85
CA GLY A 253 -12.91 -22.20 -10.59
C GLY A 253 -13.43 -22.33 -9.15
N THR A 254 -13.44 -23.55 -8.63
CA THR A 254 -14.01 -23.87 -7.31
C THR A 254 -13.17 -24.87 -6.51
N LEU A 255 -13.35 -24.85 -5.18
CA LEU A 255 -12.80 -25.85 -4.26
C LEU A 255 -13.94 -26.66 -3.65
N THR A 256 -13.82 -27.98 -3.68
CA THR A 256 -14.68 -28.88 -2.90
C THR A 256 -14.08 -29.09 -1.51
N LEU A 257 -14.87 -28.82 -0.47
CA LEU A 257 -14.53 -29.02 0.94
C LEU A 257 -15.37 -30.14 1.52
N GLU A 258 -14.72 -31.06 2.23
CA GLU A 258 -15.38 -32.17 2.91
C GLU A 258 -14.83 -32.39 4.32
N SER A 259 -15.71 -32.58 5.30
CA SER A 259 -15.36 -32.94 6.68
C SER A 259 -16.25 -34.06 7.19
N GLY A 260 -15.67 -34.95 8.01
CA GLY A 260 -16.38 -36.00 8.72
C GLY A 260 -16.67 -35.68 10.19
N ASN A 261 -16.17 -34.56 10.71
CA ASN A 261 -16.25 -34.15 12.11
C ASN A 261 -16.60 -32.67 12.27
N ALA A 262 -17.38 -32.12 11.35
CA ALA A 262 -17.83 -30.73 11.40
C ALA A 262 -18.77 -30.48 12.59
N GLN A 263 -18.55 -29.36 13.30
CA GLN A 263 -19.33 -28.93 14.45
C GLN A 263 -20.55 -28.12 14.00
N LEU A 264 -21.56 -28.82 13.48
CA LEU A 264 -22.78 -28.18 12.94
C LEU A 264 -23.61 -27.47 14.01
N ASP A 265 -23.64 -28.01 15.23
CA ASP A 265 -24.45 -27.47 16.34
C ASP A 265 -23.89 -26.15 16.90
N THR A 266 -22.65 -25.79 16.56
CA THR A 266 -21.98 -24.56 17.01
C THR A 266 -21.84 -23.52 15.90
N GLN A 267 -22.40 -23.79 14.73
CA GLN A 267 -22.40 -22.85 13.61
C GLN A 267 -23.30 -21.65 13.93
N ALA A 268 -22.86 -20.45 13.58
CA ALA A 268 -23.63 -19.22 13.80
C ALA A 268 -24.96 -19.26 13.03
N GLU A 269 -26.01 -18.67 13.62
CA GLU A 269 -27.29 -18.53 12.93
C GLU A 269 -27.23 -17.38 11.91
N PRO A 270 -27.79 -17.57 10.69
CA PRO A 270 -27.84 -16.50 9.70
C PRO A 270 -28.79 -15.38 10.15
N GLN A 271 -28.38 -14.15 9.90
CA GLN A 271 -29.14 -12.93 10.12
C GLN A 271 -29.20 -12.09 8.83
N GLY A 272 -30.15 -11.16 8.76
CA GLY A 272 -30.25 -10.26 7.61
C GLY A 272 -29.08 -9.28 7.55
N ASN A 273 -28.59 -9.02 6.34
CA ASN A 273 -27.56 -8.02 6.11
C ASN A 273 -28.08 -6.61 6.40
N PRO A 274 -27.36 -5.78 7.19
CA PRO A 274 -27.74 -4.39 7.42
C PRO A 274 -27.63 -3.53 6.15
N ALA A 275 -26.81 -3.93 5.17
CA ALA A 275 -26.70 -3.24 3.90
C ALA A 275 -27.92 -3.50 3.01
N GLY A 276 -28.57 -2.43 2.55
CA GLY A 276 -29.84 -2.51 1.80
C GLY A 276 -29.75 -2.28 0.29
N GLU A 277 -28.73 -1.59 -0.19
CA GLU A 277 -28.60 -1.21 -1.61
C GLU A 277 -27.25 -1.63 -2.17
N SER A 278 -27.20 -1.88 -3.48
CA SER A 278 -25.94 -2.15 -4.20
C SER A 278 -25.22 -0.85 -4.56
N PHE A 279 -23.89 -0.90 -4.58
CA PHE A 279 -23.03 0.25 -4.88
C PHE A 279 -22.18 -0.03 -6.12
N GLU A 280 -22.16 0.92 -7.04
CA GLU A 280 -21.24 0.90 -8.18
C GLU A 280 -19.97 1.67 -7.83
N LEU A 281 -18.81 1.04 -7.99
CA LEU A 281 -17.50 1.65 -7.86
C LEU A 281 -16.86 1.73 -9.25
N CYS A 282 -16.33 2.91 -9.56
CA CYS A 282 -15.71 3.18 -10.86
C CYS A 282 -14.33 3.81 -10.68
N ALA A 283 -13.32 3.30 -11.40
CA ALA A 283 -11.99 3.89 -11.52
C ALA A 283 -11.60 3.98 -13.01
N TRP A 284 -10.77 4.98 -13.36
CA TRP A 284 -10.52 5.38 -14.74
C TRP A 284 -9.03 5.58 -14.99
N GLY A 285 -8.47 4.91 -16.00
CA GLY A 285 -7.03 4.99 -16.29
C GLY A 285 -6.17 4.52 -15.11
N ASP A 286 -4.93 5.02 -14.98
CA ASP A 286 -4.01 4.67 -13.88
C ASP A 286 -4.38 5.36 -12.54
N ASP A 287 -5.66 5.69 -12.31
CA ASP A 287 -6.13 6.31 -11.07
C ASP A 287 -6.40 5.25 -9.98
N ILE A 288 -6.16 5.65 -8.74
CA ILE A 288 -6.52 4.92 -7.53
C ILE A 288 -7.68 5.66 -6.86
N GLN A 289 -8.82 4.99 -6.69
CA GLN A 289 -9.97 5.51 -5.95
C GLN A 289 -10.06 4.82 -4.60
N ALA A 290 -10.23 5.60 -3.53
CA ALA A 290 -10.42 5.08 -2.18
C ALA A 290 -11.80 5.48 -1.65
N TYR A 291 -12.47 4.54 -1.00
CA TYR A 291 -13.81 4.69 -0.44
C TYR A 291 -13.78 4.33 1.04
N THR A 292 -14.45 5.15 1.86
CA THR A 292 -14.51 4.94 3.32
C THR A 292 -15.81 4.23 3.71
N VAL A 293 -15.70 3.08 4.38
CA VAL A 293 -16.85 2.32 4.88
C VAL A 293 -17.48 3.02 6.09
N GLY A 294 -18.81 3.11 6.11
CA GLY A 294 -19.62 3.89 7.04
C GLY A 294 -19.91 5.32 6.58
N GLN A 295 -19.16 5.85 5.62
CA GLN A 295 -19.39 7.20 5.05
C GLN A 295 -19.90 7.14 3.62
N GLU A 296 -19.16 6.44 2.75
CA GLU A 296 -19.45 6.36 1.33
C GLU A 296 -20.13 5.03 0.98
N ILE A 297 -19.72 3.96 1.65
CA ILE A 297 -20.28 2.62 1.51
C ILE A 297 -20.78 2.19 2.89
N PRO A 298 -22.06 1.82 3.10
CA PRO A 298 -22.53 1.28 4.36
C PRO A 298 -21.73 0.05 4.79
N ALA A 299 -21.60 -0.17 6.10
CA ALA A 299 -21.05 -1.42 6.60
C ALA A 299 -22.01 -2.59 6.29
N GLY A 300 -21.44 -3.75 5.99
CA GLY A 300 -22.18 -4.94 5.60
C GLY A 300 -21.28 -5.96 4.91
N VAL A 301 -21.90 -7.02 4.40
CA VAL A 301 -21.21 -8.06 3.63
C VAL A 301 -21.66 -8.00 2.18
N TYR A 302 -20.72 -8.01 1.24
CA TYR A 302 -21.02 -7.76 -0.17
C TYR A 302 -20.43 -8.85 -1.07
N ASP A 303 -21.19 -9.26 -2.07
CA ASP A 303 -20.64 -9.92 -3.25
C ASP A 303 -20.09 -8.86 -4.19
N VAL A 304 -18.83 -9.02 -4.56
CA VAL A 304 -18.11 -8.13 -5.45
C VAL A 304 -18.24 -8.67 -6.87
N ASN A 305 -18.89 -7.90 -7.75
CA ASN A 305 -19.08 -8.27 -9.15
C ASN A 305 -18.21 -7.36 -10.01
N TRP A 306 -17.11 -7.89 -10.52
CA TRP A 306 -16.21 -7.17 -11.42
C TRP A 306 -16.70 -7.29 -12.86
N ASN A 307 -17.20 -6.20 -13.43
CA ASN A 307 -17.92 -6.22 -14.72
C ASN A 307 -17.10 -5.71 -15.89
N GLN A 308 -16.18 -4.77 -15.66
CA GLN A 308 -15.42 -4.13 -16.74
C GLN A 308 -14.03 -3.73 -16.26
N GLY A 309 -13.08 -3.71 -17.19
CA GLY A 309 -11.72 -3.29 -16.95
C GLY A 309 -10.89 -4.34 -16.24
N SER A 310 -9.65 -4.00 -15.94
CA SER A 310 -8.74 -4.84 -15.16
C SER A 310 -8.04 -3.97 -14.13
N GLY A 311 -7.91 -4.47 -12.91
CA GLY A 311 -7.45 -3.68 -11.80
C GLY A 311 -7.22 -4.50 -10.54
N PHE A 312 -6.95 -3.81 -9.45
CA PHE A 312 -6.91 -4.41 -8.13
C PHE A 312 -8.03 -3.82 -7.26
N LEU A 313 -8.61 -4.69 -6.45
CA LEU A 313 -9.42 -4.29 -5.30
C LEU A 313 -8.60 -4.57 -4.04
N GLY A 314 -8.22 -3.52 -3.34
CA GLY A 314 -7.64 -3.62 -2.00
C GLY A 314 -8.68 -3.26 -0.94
N TRP A 315 -8.67 -3.94 0.19
CA TRP A 315 -9.42 -3.48 1.37
C TRP A 315 -8.54 -3.57 2.60
N ASP A 316 -8.51 -2.46 3.34
CA ASP A 316 -7.80 -2.32 4.60
C ASP A 316 -8.81 -2.46 5.74
N THR A 317 -8.66 -3.53 6.50
CA THR A 317 -9.37 -3.74 7.76
C THR A 317 -8.54 -3.12 8.89
N GLN A 318 -9.12 -2.88 10.07
CA GLN A 318 -8.41 -2.26 11.20
C GLN A 318 -7.16 -3.03 11.75
N GLY A 319 -6.74 -4.12 11.08
CA GLY A 319 -5.54 -4.90 11.41
C GLY A 319 -4.81 -5.51 10.20
N SER A 320 -5.48 -5.70 9.06
CA SER A 320 -4.95 -6.44 7.91
C SER A 320 -5.32 -5.79 6.57
N TYR A 321 -4.33 -5.74 5.66
CA TYR A 321 -4.50 -5.28 4.29
C TYR A 321 -4.61 -6.47 3.34
N HIS A 322 -5.69 -6.50 2.56
CA HIS A 322 -5.94 -7.50 1.54
C HIS A 322 -5.96 -6.86 0.16
N LEU A 323 -5.55 -7.62 -0.85
CA LEU A 323 -5.46 -7.15 -2.23
C LEU A 323 -5.74 -8.30 -3.19
N THR A 324 -6.78 -8.14 -4.02
CA THR A 324 -7.14 -9.09 -5.07
C THR A 324 -7.01 -8.45 -6.44
N TYR A 325 -6.40 -9.16 -7.38
CA TYR A 325 -6.35 -8.77 -8.79
C TYR A 325 -7.55 -9.30 -9.55
N TYR A 326 -8.16 -8.45 -10.37
CA TYR A 326 -9.24 -8.81 -11.28
C TYR A 326 -8.91 -8.34 -12.70
N GLY A 327 -8.89 -9.26 -13.68
CA GLY A 327 -8.73 -8.93 -15.11
C GLY A 327 -7.51 -9.55 -15.80
N GLY A 328 -7.24 -9.14 -17.05
CA GLY A 328 -6.14 -9.62 -17.90
C GLY A 328 -6.54 -9.96 -19.34
N ASP A 329 -5.54 -10.17 -20.22
CA ASP A 329 -5.75 -10.61 -21.61
C ASP A 329 -6.52 -11.95 -21.62
N GLY A 330 -7.82 -11.92 -21.92
CA GLY A 330 -8.69 -13.10 -21.93
C GLY A 330 -9.87 -13.07 -20.95
N PHE A 331 -10.00 -12.00 -20.15
CA PHE A 331 -11.16 -11.82 -19.27
C PHE A 331 -12.44 -11.55 -20.08
N ASN A 332 -13.36 -12.53 -20.09
CA ASN A 332 -14.68 -12.44 -20.71
C ASN A 332 -15.72 -12.93 -19.70
N GLY A 333 -16.07 -12.11 -18.72
CA GLY A 333 -17.10 -12.47 -17.75
C GLY A 333 -17.20 -11.49 -16.60
N THR A 334 -18.19 -11.73 -15.74
CA THR A 334 -18.23 -11.15 -14.40
C THR A 334 -17.47 -12.09 -13.48
N VAL A 335 -16.44 -11.60 -12.79
CA VAL A 335 -15.89 -12.35 -11.65
C VAL A 335 -16.67 -11.94 -10.41
N VAL A 336 -17.16 -12.95 -9.70
CA VAL A 336 -17.84 -12.76 -8.43
C VAL A 336 -16.86 -13.19 -7.34
N PHE A 337 -16.60 -12.28 -6.41
CA PHE A 337 -15.92 -12.60 -5.16
C PHE A 337 -16.93 -12.49 -4.04
N HIS A 338 -17.14 -13.60 -3.34
CA HIS A 338 -18.25 -13.74 -2.42
C HIS A 338 -17.94 -13.24 -1.02
N SER A 339 -18.98 -12.70 -0.39
CA SER A 339 -19.02 -12.43 1.05
C SER A 339 -17.89 -11.54 1.60
N LEU A 340 -17.47 -10.51 0.87
CA LEU A 340 -16.51 -9.51 1.35
C LEU A 340 -17.07 -8.77 2.58
N PRO A 341 -16.50 -8.92 3.78
CA PRO A 341 -16.97 -8.21 4.96
C PRO A 341 -16.38 -6.79 4.99
N LEU A 342 -17.24 -5.78 5.14
CA LEU A 342 -16.86 -4.38 5.27
C LEU A 342 -17.42 -3.80 6.57
N THR A 343 -16.52 -3.39 7.47
CA THR A 343 -16.82 -2.80 8.77
C THR A 343 -16.67 -1.28 8.73
N GLU A 344 -17.44 -0.56 9.57
CA GLU A 344 -17.30 0.89 9.69
C GLU A 344 -15.84 1.27 10.02
N GLY A 345 -15.28 2.18 9.23
CA GLY A 345 -13.89 2.62 9.33
C GLY A 345 -12.91 1.91 8.39
N ASP A 346 -13.30 0.82 7.74
CA ASP A 346 -12.48 0.16 6.73
C ASP A 346 -12.32 1.05 5.49
N THR A 347 -11.23 0.84 4.74
CA THR A 347 -10.96 1.57 3.49
C THR A 347 -10.91 0.60 2.32
N LEU A 348 -11.74 0.84 1.30
CA LEU A 348 -11.77 0.07 0.06
C LEU A 348 -11.06 0.87 -1.04
N THR A 349 -10.11 0.25 -1.71
CA THR A 349 -9.29 0.88 -2.76
C THR A 349 -9.51 0.15 -4.08
N LEU A 350 -9.88 0.89 -5.12
CA LEU A 350 -10.02 0.40 -6.48
C LEU A 350 -8.95 1.05 -7.35
N GLU A 351 -8.02 0.24 -7.83
CA GLU A 351 -6.95 0.68 -8.74
C GLU A 351 -7.19 0.09 -10.12
N CYS A 352 -7.21 0.94 -11.14
CA CYS A 352 -7.45 0.52 -12.51
C CYS A 352 -6.14 0.48 -13.32
N TYR A 353 -5.98 -0.58 -14.11
CA TYR A 353 -4.80 -0.82 -14.96
C TYR A 353 -5.18 -1.03 -16.43
N SER A 354 -6.46 -0.90 -16.77
CA SER A 354 -6.94 -1.01 -18.14
C SER A 354 -7.00 0.35 -18.84
N ASN A 355 -6.91 0.32 -20.17
CA ASN A 355 -7.24 1.46 -21.04
C ASN A 355 -8.75 1.77 -21.10
N GLU A 356 -9.55 0.99 -20.38
CA GLU A 356 -11.00 1.08 -20.24
C GLU A 356 -11.34 1.25 -18.76
N ASP A 357 -12.57 1.68 -18.49
CA ASP A 357 -13.04 1.96 -17.14
C ASP A 357 -13.16 0.66 -16.34
N CYS A 358 -12.68 0.69 -15.11
CA CYS A 358 -12.87 -0.40 -14.17
C CYS A 358 -14.21 -0.19 -13.45
N ILE A 359 -15.17 -1.08 -13.69
CA ILE A 359 -16.52 -1.01 -13.11
C ILE A 359 -16.77 -2.25 -12.26
N LEU A 360 -17.07 -2.02 -10.99
CA LEU A 360 -17.33 -3.02 -9.99
C LEU A 360 -18.62 -2.74 -9.23
N TRP A 361 -19.38 -3.77 -8.92
CA TRP A 361 -20.61 -3.67 -8.15
C TRP A 361 -20.49 -4.42 -6.83
N LEU A 362 -20.70 -3.72 -5.72
CA LEU A 362 -20.90 -4.30 -4.41
C LEU A 362 -22.39 -4.60 -4.23
N THR A 363 -22.75 -5.86 -4.16
CA THR A 363 -24.14 -6.30 -3.95
C THR A 363 -24.28 -6.91 -2.56
N PRO A 364 -25.13 -6.37 -1.67
CA PRO A 364 -25.34 -6.95 -0.35
C PRO A 364 -25.76 -8.41 -0.44
N VAL A 365 -25.09 -9.29 0.31
CA VAL A 365 -25.52 -10.68 0.49
C VAL A 365 -26.82 -10.69 1.29
N ALA A 366 -27.76 -11.59 1.01
CA ALA A 366 -29.06 -11.60 1.70
C ALA A 366 -28.94 -11.97 3.19
N GLU A 367 -28.09 -12.95 3.49
CA GLU A 367 -27.86 -13.48 4.83
C GLU A 367 -26.38 -13.36 5.18
N ILE A 368 -26.11 -12.92 6.40
CA ILE A 368 -24.78 -12.81 7.00
C ILE A 368 -24.78 -13.55 8.33
N TYR A 369 -23.62 -13.73 8.92
CA TYR A 369 -23.48 -14.36 10.23
C TYR A 369 -22.92 -13.33 11.21
N GLY A 370 -23.48 -13.27 12.42
CA GLY A 370 -23.20 -12.25 13.43
C GLY A 370 -22.26 -12.69 14.53
#